data_AF-A0A6V7KEJ5-F1
#
_entry.id   AF-A0A6V7KEJ5-F1
#
_cell.length_a   1.000
_cell.length_b   1.000
_cell.length_c   1.000
_cell.angle_alpha   90.00
_cell.angle_beta   90.00
_cell.angle_gamma   90.00
#
_symmetry.space_group_name_H-M   'P 1'
#
loop_
_entity.id
_entity.type
_entity.pdbx_description
1 polymer ?
#
loop_
_entity_poly.entity_id
_entity_poly.type
_entity_poly.pdbx_seq_one_letter_code
_entity_poly.pdbx_strand_id
1 'polypeptide(L)'
;SQYKRSAFLRCEEEKEQFLYHLLTLNAVDYFCFTNNYPTTKLPYRVVIFPSRKASAATTTANSWVAMSGTLCETNPVPIPKGALEFVFHHKNLGVLSTLRIGHDNTGMSPKWMVEHVVVRNEVTGHTFKFPCGRWLGKGIDDGSTERLLVGALVPRSIDSDELVETCSTPPRCRSPSIPRRITLSPDELQHMLGEAVNGIVKFHYRRDPQDGSLTALLCGEGGLVPSLEQTFLYGFKSQRIFGRNLYVWDYLLRVKENFEMSLLEEMDEYSKRLNRDRRLHHTENNQRFTILRCYCHLIDQINTFSQTLGKDGKFQLFICLSA
;
A
#
# COMPACT_ATOMS: atom_id res chain seq x y z
N SER A 1 45.58 -30.37 20.71
CA SER A 1 44.14 -30.56 20.98
C SER A 1 43.71 -29.60 22.07
N GLN A 2 42.79 -28.68 21.79
CA GLN A 2 42.28 -27.71 22.79
C GLN A 2 41.37 -28.38 23.85
N TYR A 3 40.91 -29.62 23.61
CA TYR A 3 39.99 -30.34 24.51
C TYR A 3 40.59 -31.63 25.08
N LYS A 4 40.25 -31.93 26.34
CA LYS A 4 40.55 -33.21 27.01
C LYS A 4 39.84 -34.36 26.29
N ARG A 5 40.40 -35.58 26.35
CA ARG A 5 39.84 -36.77 25.65
C ARG A 5 38.40 -37.09 26.05
N SER A 6 38.02 -36.81 27.29
CA SER A 6 36.66 -37.01 27.83
C SER A 6 35.71 -35.85 27.55
N ALA A 7 36.10 -34.85 26.76
CA ALA A 7 35.24 -33.72 26.45
C ALA A 7 34.17 -34.13 25.44
N PHE A 8 32.92 -33.70 25.66
CA PHE A 8 31.78 -33.87 24.77
C PHE A 8 32.11 -33.59 23.29
N LEU A 9 32.79 -32.47 23.01
CA LEU A 9 33.18 -32.06 21.65
C LEU A 9 34.14 -33.02 20.94
N ARG A 10 34.74 -33.97 21.65
CA ARG A 10 35.62 -35.02 21.09
C ARG A 10 34.94 -36.37 20.97
N CYS A 11 33.73 -36.54 21.50
CA CYS A 11 32.91 -37.72 21.27
C CYS A 11 32.13 -37.49 19.97
N GLU A 12 32.58 -38.11 18.87
CA GLU A 12 32.02 -37.86 17.53
C GLU A 12 30.52 -38.19 17.47
N GLU A 13 30.09 -39.30 18.07
CA GLU A 13 28.68 -39.73 18.08
C GLU A 13 27.77 -38.76 18.83
N GLU A 14 28.16 -38.33 20.05
CA GLU A 14 27.39 -37.36 20.83
C GLU A 14 27.35 -35.98 20.15
N LYS A 15 28.48 -35.56 19.57
CA LYS A 15 28.59 -34.31 18.82
C LYS A 15 27.68 -34.31 17.60
N GLU A 16 27.67 -35.39 16.82
CA GLU A 16 26.82 -35.53 15.64
C GLU A 16 25.34 -35.52 16.01
N GLN A 17 24.94 -36.28 17.03
CA GLN A 17 23.56 -36.26 17.54
C GLN A 17 23.16 -34.86 17.99
N PHE A 18 24.01 -34.15 18.72
CA PHE A 18 23.73 -32.77 19.14
C PHE A 18 23.57 -31.81 17.96
N LEU A 19 24.43 -31.90 16.94
CA LEU A 19 24.28 -31.12 15.72
C LEU A 19 22.96 -31.43 15.01
N TYR A 20 22.54 -32.70 14.97
CA TYR A 20 21.24 -33.10 14.40
C TYR A 20 20.07 -32.49 15.18
N HIS A 21 20.15 -32.44 16.51
CA HIS A 21 19.15 -31.74 17.32
C HIS A 21 19.16 -30.23 17.06
N LEU A 22 20.32 -29.59 16.86
CA LEU A 22 20.38 -28.17 16.52
C LEU A 22 19.75 -27.85 15.16
N LEU A 23 19.74 -28.80 14.20
CA LEU A 23 19.04 -28.60 12.92
C LEU A 23 17.53 -28.39 13.09
N THR A 24 16.93 -28.86 14.18
CA THR A 24 15.51 -28.59 14.49
C THR A 24 15.23 -27.10 14.67
N LEU A 25 16.25 -26.30 15.05
CA LEU A 25 16.12 -24.85 15.15
C LEU A 25 15.91 -24.18 13.79
N ASN A 26 16.18 -24.86 12.67
CA ASN A 26 15.90 -24.33 11.34
C ASN A 26 14.42 -24.46 10.94
N ALA A 27 13.61 -25.20 11.69
CA ALA A 27 12.19 -25.39 11.41
C ALA A 27 11.32 -24.17 11.78
N VAL A 28 11.88 -23.20 12.53
CA VAL A 28 11.16 -22.02 13.03
C VAL A 28 11.99 -20.77 12.77
N ASP A 29 11.33 -19.69 12.35
CA ASP A 29 11.96 -18.38 12.23
C ASP A 29 12.15 -17.74 13.60
N TYR A 30 13.40 -17.75 14.09
CA TYR A 30 13.77 -17.06 15.31
C TYR A 30 14.17 -15.61 15.05
N PHE A 31 13.56 -14.68 15.80
CA PHE A 31 13.89 -13.25 15.79
C PHE A 31 14.63 -12.80 17.05
N CYS A 32 15.27 -13.73 17.77
CA CYS A 32 15.92 -13.47 19.06
C CYS A 32 16.99 -12.38 18.96
N PHE A 33 17.86 -12.41 17.95
CA PHE A 33 18.84 -11.33 17.72
C PHE A 33 18.13 -9.99 17.43
N THR A 34 17.19 -10.00 16.49
CA THR A 34 16.44 -8.80 16.10
C THR A 34 15.72 -8.15 17.27
N ASN A 35 15.15 -8.93 18.19
CA ASN A 35 14.38 -8.40 19.30
C ASN A 35 15.24 -7.95 20.49
N ASN A 36 16.39 -8.59 20.72
CA ASN A 36 17.26 -8.26 21.86
C ASN A 36 18.21 -7.08 21.60
N TYR A 37 18.46 -6.73 20.33
CA TYR A 37 19.41 -5.68 19.96
C TYR A 37 18.76 -4.54 19.15
N PRO A 38 17.80 -3.78 19.73
CA PRO A 38 17.01 -2.80 18.98
C PRO A 38 17.79 -1.55 18.56
N THR A 39 18.91 -1.24 19.20
CA THR A 39 19.71 -0.03 18.91
C THR A 39 20.88 -0.30 17.96
N THR A 40 21.17 -1.56 17.64
CA THR A 40 22.28 -1.95 16.77
C THR A 40 22.08 -1.39 15.37
N LYS A 41 23.14 -0.83 14.79
CA LYS A 41 23.14 -0.40 13.39
C LYS A 41 23.35 -1.61 12.49
N LEU A 42 22.38 -1.90 11.63
CA LEU A 42 22.40 -3.04 10.73
C LEU A 42 22.46 -2.56 9.27
N PRO A 43 23.24 -3.24 8.41
CA PRO A 43 23.21 -3.08 6.96
C PRO A 43 21.95 -3.71 6.35
N TYR A 44 21.23 -2.93 5.56
CA TYR A 44 20.07 -3.36 4.77
C TYR A 44 20.41 -3.22 3.28
N ARG A 45 20.41 -4.34 2.56
CA ARG A 45 20.53 -4.36 1.10
C ARG A 45 19.15 -4.25 0.48
N VAL A 46 18.96 -3.30 -0.42
CA VAL A 46 17.73 -3.07 -1.17
C VAL A 46 18.00 -3.38 -2.63
N VAL A 47 17.16 -4.22 -3.23
CA VAL A 47 17.21 -4.59 -4.65
C VAL A 47 15.85 -4.29 -5.27
N ILE A 48 15.84 -3.49 -6.33
CA ILE A 48 14.64 -3.03 -7.01
C ILE A 48 14.54 -3.75 -8.34
N PHE A 49 13.41 -4.42 -8.59
CA PHE A 49 13.14 -5.15 -9.81
C PHE A 49 12.19 -4.35 -10.69
N PRO A 50 12.70 -3.62 -11.70
CA PRO A 50 11.85 -2.94 -12.66
C PRO A 50 11.29 -3.92 -13.69
N SER A 51 10.21 -3.52 -14.36
CA SER A 51 9.61 -4.39 -15.37
C SER A 51 10.45 -4.49 -16.65
N ARG A 52 10.80 -5.72 -17.03
CA ARG A 52 11.52 -6.02 -18.29
C ARG A 52 10.68 -5.80 -19.55
N LYS A 53 9.35 -5.71 -19.40
CA LYS A 53 8.39 -5.59 -20.52
C LYS A 53 8.06 -4.15 -20.87
N ALA A 54 8.40 -3.21 -19.99
CA ALA A 54 8.17 -1.79 -20.21
C ALA A 54 9.47 -1.15 -20.71
N SER A 55 9.37 -0.18 -21.64
CA SER A 55 10.51 0.64 -22.07
C SER A 55 11.08 1.53 -20.95
N ALA A 56 10.48 1.52 -19.76
CA ALA A 56 10.80 2.34 -18.59
C ALA A 56 11.36 1.48 -17.44
N ALA A 57 12.46 0.78 -17.70
CA ALA A 57 13.15 -0.02 -16.69
C ALA A 57 13.82 0.87 -15.62
N THR A 58 14.18 2.10 -15.95
CA THR A 58 14.82 3.05 -15.06
C THR A 58 14.15 4.41 -15.15
N THR A 59 14.10 5.14 -14.05
CA THR A 59 13.59 6.51 -14.01
C THR A 59 14.73 7.53 -13.97
N THR A 60 14.51 8.70 -14.58
CA THR A 60 15.42 9.85 -14.45
C THR A 60 15.15 10.67 -13.19
N ALA A 61 14.02 10.44 -12.53
CA ALA A 61 13.60 11.18 -11.34
C ALA A 61 14.45 10.81 -10.13
N ASN A 62 14.58 11.73 -9.17
CA ASN A 62 15.23 11.41 -7.91
C ASN A 62 14.27 10.53 -7.11
N SER A 63 14.72 9.31 -6.81
CA SER A 63 13.91 8.26 -6.21
C SER A 63 14.36 7.97 -4.78
N TRP A 64 13.45 7.45 -3.97
CA TRP A 64 13.71 7.16 -2.56
C TRP A 64 12.89 5.94 -2.10
N VAL A 65 13.34 5.35 -1.00
CA VAL A 65 12.59 4.34 -0.24
C VAL A 65 12.50 4.74 1.22
N ALA A 66 11.38 4.44 1.87
CA ALA A 66 11.25 4.52 3.33
C ALA A 66 10.70 3.20 3.83
N MET A 67 11.30 2.63 4.86
CA MET A 67 10.92 1.31 5.36
C MET A 67 10.47 1.38 6.79
N SER A 68 9.46 0.57 7.12
CA SER A 68 8.92 0.44 8.46
C SER A 68 9.02 -1.02 8.89
N GLY A 69 9.40 -1.24 10.13
CA GLY A 69 9.35 -2.55 10.77
C GLY A 69 8.80 -2.43 12.19
N THR A 70 8.83 -3.54 12.93
CA THR A 70 8.24 -3.63 14.27
C THR A 70 8.87 -2.71 15.31
N LEU A 71 10.10 -2.24 15.11
CA LEU A 71 10.81 -1.41 16.08
C LEU A 71 10.81 0.08 15.73
N CYS A 72 10.99 0.41 14.44
CA CYS A 72 10.99 1.79 13.96
C CYS A 72 10.83 1.86 12.45
N GLU A 73 10.79 3.09 11.93
CA GLU A 73 10.80 3.40 10.51
C GLU A 73 11.98 4.29 10.13
N THR A 74 12.32 4.29 8.85
CA THR A 74 13.34 5.19 8.28
C THR A 74 12.70 6.47 7.76
N ASN A 75 13.45 7.56 7.78
CA ASN A 75 13.21 8.68 6.87
C ASN A 75 13.40 8.22 5.40
N PRO A 76 12.95 9.00 4.40
CA PRO A 76 13.24 8.71 3.00
C PRO A 76 14.74 8.56 2.75
N VAL A 77 15.15 7.35 2.38
CA VAL A 77 16.50 6.99 1.98
C VAL A 77 16.61 7.19 0.47
N PRO A 78 17.48 8.08 -0.01
CA PRO A 78 17.64 8.33 -1.44
C PRO A 78 18.23 7.09 -2.13
N ILE A 79 17.64 6.72 -3.28
CA ILE A 79 18.19 5.69 -4.16
C ILE A 79 19.29 6.36 -5.01
N PRO A 80 20.52 5.82 -5.05
CA PRO A 80 21.56 6.33 -5.93
C PRO A 80 21.10 6.35 -7.39
N LYS A 81 21.39 7.43 -8.13
CA LYS A 81 20.92 7.59 -9.51
C LYS A 81 21.35 6.42 -10.40
N GLY A 82 20.38 5.81 -11.07
CA GLY A 82 20.61 4.66 -11.97
C GLY A 82 20.89 3.34 -11.26
N ALA A 83 20.97 3.31 -9.92
CA ALA A 83 21.15 2.08 -9.18
C ALA A 83 19.81 1.35 -8.99
N LEU A 84 19.84 0.04 -9.20
CA LEU A 84 18.75 -0.88 -8.84
C LEU A 84 19.08 -1.66 -7.56
N GLU A 85 20.32 -1.55 -7.07
CA GLU A 85 20.78 -2.21 -5.86
C GLU A 85 21.65 -1.24 -5.05
N PHE A 86 21.42 -1.18 -3.75
CA PHE A 86 22.27 -0.44 -2.82
C PHE A 86 22.15 -0.97 -1.40
N VAL A 87 23.13 -0.63 -0.56
CA VAL A 87 23.13 -0.94 0.86
C VAL A 87 23.15 0.36 1.65
N PHE A 88 22.32 0.46 2.68
CA PHE A 88 22.38 1.54 3.65
C PHE A 88 22.35 0.98 5.07
N HIS A 89 22.83 1.78 6.03
CA HIS A 89 22.91 1.39 7.42
C HIS A 89 21.88 2.17 8.24
N HIS A 90 21.17 1.48 9.12
CA HIS A 90 20.18 2.10 10.00
C HIS A 90 20.11 1.37 11.34
N LYS A 91 19.54 2.02 12.36
CA LYS A 91 19.14 1.29 13.58
C LYS A 91 18.21 0.14 13.19
N ASN A 92 18.29 -0.95 13.96
CA ASN A 92 17.51 -2.15 13.75
C ASN A 92 16.01 -1.81 13.63
N LEU A 93 15.47 -2.03 12.43
CA LEU A 93 14.07 -1.79 12.08
C LEU A 93 13.12 -2.86 12.65
N GLY A 94 13.66 -3.96 13.17
CA GLY A 94 12.86 -5.10 13.61
C GLY A 94 12.50 -6.04 12.46
N VAL A 95 11.34 -6.67 12.57
CA VAL A 95 10.72 -7.43 11.47
C VAL A 95 10.11 -6.42 10.50
N LEU A 96 10.55 -6.41 9.24
CA LEU A 96 10.05 -5.46 8.26
C LEU A 96 8.58 -5.72 7.95
N SER A 97 7.79 -4.66 7.80
CA SER A 97 6.36 -4.74 7.55
C SER A 97 5.96 -4.03 6.27
N THR A 98 6.43 -2.79 6.04
CA THR A 98 6.07 -2.01 4.86
C THR A 98 7.25 -1.26 4.27
N LEU A 99 7.14 -0.95 2.98
CA LEU A 99 8.09 -0.15 2.23
C LEU A 99 7.34 0.88 1.39
N ARG A 100 7.63 2.16 1.56
CA ARG A 100 7.23 3.22 0.62
C ARG A 100 8.33 3.40 -0.40
N ILE A 101 7.97 3.38 -1.68
CA ILE A 101 8.86 3.71 -2.79
C ILE A 101 8.27 4.87 -3.56
N GLY A 102 9.09 5.85 -3.93
CA GLY A 102 8.59 7.02 -4.65
C GLY A 102 9.69 7.81 -5.35
N HIS A 103 9.26 8.81 -6.10
CA HIS A 103 10.15 9.73 -6.79
C HIS A 103 9.57 11.14 -6.89
N ASP A 104 10.41 12.14 -7.15
CA ASP A 104 10.01 13.55 -7.28
C ASP A 104 9.39 13.93 -8.64
N ASN A 105 9.33 12.98 -9.57
CA ASN A 105 8.76 13.14 -10.92
C ASN A 105 9.53 14.15 -11.80
N THR A 106 10.80 14.41 -11.48
CA THR A 106 11.68 15.26 -12.28
C THR A 106 12.36 14.51 -13.43
N GLY A 107 12.99 15.26 -14.34
CA GLY A 107 13.73 14.71 -15.48
C GLY A 107 12.85 14.40 -16.70
N MET A 108 13.48 13.87 -17.76
CA MET A 108 12.83 13.65 -19.06
C MET A 108 11.93 12.42 -19.10
N SER A 109 12.24 11.40 -18.31
CA SER A 109 11.49 10.15 -18.26
C SER A 109 11.29 9.71 -16.79
N PRO A 110 10.42 10.41 -16.04
CA PRO A 110 10.19 10.13 -14.62
C PRO A 110 9.38 8.86 -14.38
N LYS A 111 8.61 8.40 -15.38
CA LYS A 111 7.71 7.26 -15.26
C LYS A 111 8.49 5.97 -15.01
N TRP A 112 8.08 5.20 -14.01
CA TRP A 112 8.78 4.02 -13.55
C TRP A 112 7.83 2.86 -13.31
N MET A 113 8.09 1.69 -13.90
CA MET A 113 7.31 0.48 -13.62
C MET A 113 8.11 -0.45 -12.72
N VAL A 114 7.69 -0.58 -11.46
CA VAL A 114 8.34 -1.44 -10.46
C VAL A 114 7.52 -2.71 -10.30
N GLU A 115 8.15 -3.88 -10.51
CA GLU A 115 7.48 -5.16 -10.29
C GLU A 115 7.48 -5.49 -8.80
N HIS A 116 8.64 -5.42 -8.14
CA HIS A 116 8.77 -5.61 -6.71
C HIS A 116 10.11 -5.07 -6.19
N VAL A 117 10.22 -4.97 -4.86
CA VAL A 117 11.47 -4.64 -4.15
C VAL A 117 11.80 -5.79 -3.20
N VAL A 118 13.08 -6.14 -3.08
CA VAL A 118 13.58 -7.11 -2.11
C VAL A 118 14.51 -6.39 -1.15
N VAL A 119 14.33 -6.64 0.16
CA VAL A 119 15.19 -6.07 1.20
C VAL A 119 15.74 -7.18 2.06
N ARG A 120 17.06 -7.21 2.21
CA ARG A 120 17.76 -8.18 3.05
C ARG A 120 18.50 -7.49 4.18
N ASN A 121 18.32 -7.99 5.39
CA ASN A 121 19.21 -7.66 6.51
C ASN A 121 20.48 -8.50 6.37
N GLU A 122 21.63 -7.87 6.09
CA GLU A 122 22.86 -8.62 5.79
C GLU A 122 23.46 -9.31 7.03
N VAL A 123 23.01 -8.96 8.25
CA VAL A 123 23.45 -9.59 9.50
C VAL A 123 22.61 -10.83 9.82
N THR A 124 21.28 -10.73 9.75
CA THR A 124 20.40 -11.88 10.08
C THR A 124 20.09 -12.77 8.89
N GLY A 125 20.32 -12.29 7.66
CA GLY A 125 19.95 -12.98 6.43
C GLY A 125 18.46 -12.92 6.09
N HIS A 126 17.60 -12.42 6.99
CA HIS A 126 16.17 -12.28 6.72
C HIS A 126 15.93 -11.38 5.51
N THR A 127 15.15 -11.90 4.57
CA THR A 127 14.85 -11.26 3.30
C THR A 127 13.35 -11.07 3.18
N PHE A 128 12.92 -9.87 2.81
CA PHE A 128 11.51 -9.51 2.65
C PHE A 128 11.27 -9.09 1.21
N LYS A 129 10.17 -9.56 0.64
CA LYS A 129 9.70 -9.18 -0.69
C LYS A 129 8.52 -8.23 -0.56
N PHE A 130 8.55 -7.14 -1.31
CA PHE A 130 7.54 -6.10 -1.38
C PHE A 130 7.00 -6.04 -2.82
N PRO A 131 5.91 -6.78 -3.12
CA PRO A 131 5.27 -6.72 -4.43
C PRO A 131 4.73 -5.31 -4.72
N CYS A 132 4.91 -4.82 -5.94
CA CYS A 132 4.38 -3.53 -6.38
C CYS A 132 3.48 -3.71 -7.62
N GLY A 133 4.05 -4.13 -8.74
CA GLY A 133 3.34 -4.40 -9.98
C GLY A 133 2.63 -3.19 -10.60
N ARG A 134 3.01 -1.96 -10.24
CA ARG A 134 2.33 -0.73 -10.67
C ARG A 134 3.31 0.35 -11.12
N TRP A 135 2.78 1.28 -11.91
CA TRP A 135 3.52 2.45 -12.39
C TRP A 135 3.64 3.50 -11.30
N LEU A 136 4.77 4.22 -11.27
CA LEU A 136 4.94 5.48 -10.55
C LEU A 136 5.18 6.57 -11.60
N GLY A 137 4.40 7.64 -11.56
CA GLY A 137 4.56 8.79 -12.45
C GLY A 137 3.25 9.49 -12.81
N LYS A 138 3.32 10.81 -12.99
CA LYS A 138 2.16 11.60 -13.42
C LYS A 138 1.71 11.20 -14.84
N GLY A 139 0.40 11.09 -15.02
CA GLY A 139 -0.23 10.80 -16.31
C GLY A 139 -0.07 9.36 -16.80
N ILE A 140 0.32 8.42 -15.94
CA ILE A 140 0.30 6.98 -16.20
C ILE A 140 -0.34 6.26 -15.01
N ASP A 141 -1.07 5.17 -15.27
CA ASP A 141 -1.87 4.48 -14.25
C ASP A 141 -2.77 5.49 -13.48
N ASP A 142 -2.84 5.41 -12.15
CA ASP A 142 -3.58 6.34 -11.28
C ASP A 142 -2.89 7.70 -11.08
N GLY A 143 -1.69 7.89 -11.65
CA GLY A 143 -0.90 9.12 -11.53
C GLY A 143 -0.08 9.23 -10.24
N SER A 144 -0.01 8.16 -9.42
CA SER A 144 0.76 8.16 -8.16
C SER A 144 2.26 8.26 -8.43
N THR A 145 3.00 9.07 -7.67
CA THR A 145 4.48 9.15 -7.72
C THR A 145 5.14 8.46 -6.53
N GLU A 146 4.34 7.91 -5.63
CA GLU A 146 4.78 7.04 -4.53
C GLU A 146 3.80 5.88 -4.33
N ARG A 147 4.26 4.77 -3.74
CA ARG A 147 3.44 3.62 -3.37
C ARG A 147 3.89 3.01 -2.05
N LEU A 148 2.93 2.69 -1.20
CA LEU A 148 3.12 1.89 0.02
C LEU A 148 2.96 0.41 -0.35
N LEU A 149 3.97 -0.39 -0.03
CA LEU A 149 4.04 -1.83 -0.30
C LEU A 149 4.05 -2.58 1.03
N VAL A 150 3.32 -3.70 1.09
CA VAL A 150 3.34 -4.60 2.25
C VAL A 150 4.35 -5.72 1.99
N GLY A 151 5.22 -5.97 2.95
CA GLY A 151 6.29 -6.95 2.86
C GLY A 151 5.85 -8.32 3.34
N ALA A 152 6.37 -9.37 2.69
CA ALA A 152 6.30 -10.74 3.15
C ALA A 152 7.71 -11.30 3.36
N LEU A 153 7.92 -12.02 4.46
CA LEU A 153 9.17 -12.73 4.71
C LEU A 153 9.35 -13.83 3.67
N VAL A 154 10.52 -13.89 3.05
CA VAL A 154 10.90 -14.93 2.11
C VAL A 154 11.40 -16.15 2.88
N PRO A 155 10.84 -17.35 2.65
CA PRO A 155 11.35 -18.58 3.23
C PRO A 155 12.83 -18.82 2.88
N ARG A 156 13.63 -19.22 3.86
CA ARG A 156 15.08 -19.43 3.72
C ARG A 156 15.46 -20.58 2.77
N SER A 157 14.50 -21.40 2.35
CA SER A 157 14.69 -22.56 1.48
C SER A 157 14.80 -22.22 -0.01
N ILE A 158 14.49 -20.98 -0.40
CA ILE A 158 14.57 -20.53 -1.79
C ILE A 158 16.00 -20.01 -2.03
N ASP A 159 16.74 -20.66 -2.92
CA ASP A 159 18.10 -20.23 -3.26
C ASP A 159 18.09 -18.88 -3.99
N SER A 160 19.21 -18.15 -3.97
CA SER A 160 19.28 -16.78 -4.53
C SER A 160 18.96 -16.72 -6.03
N ASP A 161 19.27 -17.78 -6.76
CA ASP A 161 18.94 -17.93 -8.19
C ASP A 161 17.47 -18.35 -8.39
N GLU A 162 16.92 -19.13 -7.47
CA GLU A 162 15.52 -19.56 -7.50
C GLU A 162 14.57 -18.44 -7.06
N LEU A 163 15.04 -17.46 -6.27
CA LEU A 163 14.37 -16.19 -6.01
C LEU A 163 14.15 -15.38 -7.29
N VAL A 164 14.90 -15.62 -8.36
CA VAL A 164 14.68 -14.99 -9.67
C VAL A 164 13.70 -15.81 -10.53
N GLU A 165 13.67 -17.15 -10.38
CA GLU A 165 12.86 -18.06 -11.20
C GLU A 165 11.47 -18.42 -10.61
N THR A 166 11.35 -18.62 -9.30
CA THR A 166 10.05 -18.66 -8.57
C THR A 166 9.36 -17.30 -8.57
N CYS A 167 10.07 -16.26 -9.06
CA CYS A 167 9.54 -14.96 -9.45
C CYS A 167 9.00 -14.90 -10.89
N SER A 168 8.73 -16.05 -11.52
CA SER A 168 7.91 -16.08 -12.73
C SER A 168 6.46 -15.78 -12.37
N THR A 169 5.93 -14.67 -12.89
CA THR A 169 4.48 -14.50 -12.99
C THR A 169 3.87 -15.75 -13.63
N PRO A 170 2.72 -16.27 -13.18
CA PRO A 170 2.07 -17.43 -13.77
C PRO A 170 2.02 -17.31 -15.30
N PRO A 171 2.22 -18.40 -16.07
CA PRO A 171 2.40 -18.30 -17.51
C PRO A 171 1.17 -17.68 -18.19
N ARG A 172 1.45 -16.59 -18.92
CA ARG A 172 0.61 -15.86 -19.90
C ARG A 172 -0.75 -15.35 -19.40
N CYS A 173 -0.73 -14.13 -18.86
CA CYS A 173 -1.70 -13.11 -19.27
C CYS A 173 -1.01 -12.06 -20.16
N ARG A 174 -1.60 -11.79 -21.33
CA ARG A 174 -1.12 -10.86 -22.37
C ARG A 174 -0.98 -9.43 -21.82
N SER A 175 0.21 -8.83 -21.98
CA SER A 175 0.52 -7.41 -21.67
C SER A 175 0.14 -7.00 -20.23
N PRO A 176 0.58 -5.86 -19.66
CA PRO A 176 0.01 -5.37 -18.40
C PRO A 176 -1.39 -4.84 -18.68
N SER A 177 -2.32 -5.77 -18.90
CA SER A 177 -3.73 -5.52 -18.69
C SER A 177 -3.90 -5.59 -17.17
N ILE A 178 -4.38 -4.50 -16.59
CA ILE A 178 -5.00 -4.44 -15.26
C ILE A 178 -5.61 -5.82 -14.94
N PRO A 179 -5.37 -6.42 -13.74
CA PRO A 179 -5.86 -7.74 -13.42
C PRO A 179 -7.32 -7.88 -13.86
N ARG A 180 -7.61 -8.92 -14.67
CA ARG A 180 -8.97 -9.18 -15.14
C ARG A 180 -9.87 -9.24 -13.92
N ARG A 181 -10.73 -8.25 -13.82
CA ARG A 181 -11.71 -8.14 -12.75
C ARG A 181 -12.59 -9.39 -12.76
N ILE A 182 -12.74 -10.01 -11.59
CA ILE A 182 -13.80 -10.97 -11.37
C ILE A 182 -15.10 -10.18 -11.57
N THR A 183 -15.91 -10.54 -12.56
CA THR A 183 -17.21 -9.89 -12.79
C THR A 183 -18.14 -10.44 -11.73
N LEU A 184 -18.21 -9.73 -10.60
CA LEU A 184 -19.06 -10.11 -9.48
C LEU A 184 -20.53 -9.86 -9.82
N SER A 185 -21.40 -10.77 -9.41
CA SER A 185 -22.85 -10.59 -9.48
C SER A 185 -23.29 -9.49 -8.50
N PRO A 186 -24.49 -8.89 -8.68
CA PRO A 186 -25.07 -7.98 -7.69
C PRO A 186 -25.12 -8.58 -6.29
N ASP A 187 -25.47 -9.87 -6.19
CA ASP A 187 -25.60 -10.57 -4.91
C ASP A 187 -24.24 -10.73 -4.22
N GLU A 188 -23.18 -11.03 -4.97
CA GLU A 188 -21.81 -11.11 -4.45
C GLU A 188 -21.30 -9.74 -3.99
N LEU A 189 -21.60 -8.67 -4.73
CA LEU A 189 -21.24 -7.31 -4.34
C LEU A 189 -21.95 -6.88 -3.06
N GLN A 190 -23.26 -7.15 -2.96
CA GLN A 190 -24.04 -6.86 -1.76
C GLN A 190 -23.54 -7.67 -0.57
N HIS A 191 -23.23 -8.94 -0.76
CA HIS A 191 -22.67 -9.79 0.29
C HIS A 191 -21.33 -9.27 0.79
N MET A 192 -20.40 -8.97 -0.11
CA MET A 192 -19.08 -8.44 0.22
C MET A 192 -19.17 -7.09 0.95
N LEU A 193 -19.99 -6.16 0.46
CA LEU A 193 -20.21 -4.87 1.12
C LEU A 193 -20.86 -5.05 2.50
N GLY A 194 -21.82 -5.96 2.60
CA GLY A 194 -22.49 -6.32 3.85
C GLY A 194 -21.51 -6.86 4.89
N GLU A 195 -20.62 -7.77 4.50
CA GLU A 195 -19.60 -8.34 5.38
C GLU A 195 -18.60 -7.28 5.85
N ALA A 196 -18.14 -6.39 4.97
CA ALA A 196 -17.25 -5.30 5.32
C ALA A 196 -17.88 -4.33 6.35
N VAL A 197 -19.12 -3.90 6.11
CA VAL A 197 -19.86 -3.02 7.03
C VAL A 197 -20.13 -3.72 8.36
N ASN A 198 -20.54 -4.99 8.32
CA ASN A 198 -20.77 -5.81 9.51
C ASN A 198 -19.50 -5.95 10.35
N GLY A 199 -18.33 -6.11 9.72
CA GLY A 199 -17.03 -6.13 10.38
C GLY A 199 -16.75 -4.84 11.16
N ILE A 200 -16.99 -3.68 10.54
CA ILE A 200 -16.81 -2.35 11.16
C ILE A 200 -17.80 -2.15 12.32
N VAL A 201 -19.07 -2.49 12.12
CA VAL A 201 -20.08 -2.41 13.19
C VAL A 201 -19.65 -3.28 14.36
N LYS A 202 -19.30 -4.55 14.14
CA LYS A 202 -18.80 -5.45 15.19
C LYS A 202 -17.59 -4.86 15.92
N PHE A 203 -16.67 -4.21 15.21
CA PHE A 203 -15.52 -3.54 15.82
C PHE A 203 -15.94 -2.43 16.80
N HIS A 204 -16.89 -1.56 16.42
CA HIS A 204 -17.37 -0.48 17.30
C HIS A 204 -18.22 -0.96 18.48
N TYR A 205 -18.87 -2.13 18.38
CA TYR A 205 -19.67 -2.71 19.46
C TYR A 205 -18.88 -3.69 20.36
N ARG A 206 -17.61 -3.98 20.03
CA ARG A 206 -16.76 -4.84 20.87
C ARG A 206 -16.25 -4.09 22.10
N ARG A 207 -16.17 -4.79 23.23
CA ARG A 207 -15.62 -4.28 24.50
C ARG A 207 -14.11 -4.47 24.64
N ASP A 208 -13.49 -5.34 23.84
CA ASP A 208 -12.07 -5.73 23.96
C ASP A 208 -11.33 -5.51 22.62
N PRO A 209 -10.29 -4.63 22.57
CA PRO A 209 -9.64 -4.17 21.34
C PRO A 209 -8.57 -5.12 20.74
N GLN A 210 -8.49 -6.38 21.17
CA GLN A 210 -7.41 -7.31 20.80
C GLN A 210 -7.54 -7.91 19.38
N ASP A 211 -8.70 -7.81 18.72
CA ASP A 211 -8.99 -8.48 17.45
C ASP A 211 -9.21 -7.46 16.31
N GLY A 212 -8.15 -7.22 15.53
CA GLY A 212 -8.20 -6.47 14.27
C GLY A 212 -8.13 -4.95 14.42
N SER A 213 -7.36 -4.30 13.53
CA SER A 213 -7.30 -2.84 13.47
C SER A 213 -8.42 -2.30 12.56
N LEU A 214 -8.95 -1.12 12.89
CA LEU A 214 -9.90 -0.42 12.01
C LEU A 214 -9.32 -0.23 10.59
N THR A 215 -8.01 0.00 10.49
CA THR A 215 -7.30 0.08 9.21
C THR A 215 -7.41 -1.21 8.41
N ALA A 216 -7.34 -2.39 9.04
CA ALA A 216 -7.53 -3.67 8.35
C ALA A 216 -8.97 -3.86 7.89
N LEU A 217 -9.96 -3.42 8.66
CA LEU A 217 -11.37 -3.49 8.27
C LEU A 217 -11.72 -2.52 7.12
N LEU A 218 -11.08 -1.36 7.08
CA LEU A 218 -11.28 -0.39 6.01
C LEU A 218 -10.51 -0.76 4.74
N CYS A 219 -9.22 -1.03 4.86
CA CYS A 219 -8.28 -1.10 3.74
C CYS A 219 -7.72 -2.50 3.47
N GLY A 220 -8.00 -3.48 4.32
CA GLY A 220 -7.53 -4.86 4.16
C GLY A 220 -8.29 -5.63 3.08
N GLU A 221 -7.89 -6.89 2.89
CA GLU A 221 -8.57 -7.81 1.99
C GLU A 221 -10.01 -8.06 2.47
N GLY A 222 -10.99 -7.86 1.58
CA GLY A 222 -12.41 -7.89 1.96
C GLY A 222 -12.88 -6.67 2.79
N GLY A 223 -12.05 -5.65 2.94
CA GLY A 223 -12.39 -4.43 3.66
C GLY A 223 -13.39 -3.52 2.92
N LEU A 224 -13.80 -2.44 3.57
CA LEU A 224 -14.79 -1.50 3.01
C LEU A 224 -14.32 -0.81 1.72
N VAL A 225 -13.08 -0.35 1.66
CA VAL A 225 -12.51 0.36 0.49
C VAL A 225 -12.56 -0.50 -0.77
N PRO A 226 -11.98 -1.72 -0.81
CA PRO A 226 -12.06 -2.55 -2.01
C PRO A 226 -13.50 -2.93 -2.36
N SER A 227 -14.38 -3.14 -1.36
CA SER A 227 -15.78 -3.47 -1.57
C SER A 227 -16.56 -2.33 -2.24
N LEU A 228 -16.36 -1.10 -1.79
CA LEU A 228 -16.94 0.09 -2.40
C LEU A 228 -16.39 0.33 -3.80
N GLU A 229 -15.08 0.14 -4.01
CA GLU A 229 -14.47 0.25 -5.33
C GLU A 229 -15.10 -0.74 -6.33
N GLN A 230 -15.34 -1.99 -5.91
CA GLN A 230 -16.07 -2.96 -6.73
C GLN A 230 -17.48 -2.51 -7.05
N THR A 231 -18.18 -1.97 -6.06
CA THR A 231 -19.57 -1.48 -6.17
C THR A 231 -19.68 -0.27 -7.10
N PHE A 232 -18.84 0.77 -6.93
CA PHE A 232 -18.88 1.99 -7.75
C PHE A 232 -18.56 1.73 -9.22
N LEU A 233 -17.74 0.73 -9.48
CA LEU A 233 -17.36 0.35 -10.83
C LEU A 233 -18.24 -0.77 -11.40
N TYR A 234 -19.28 -1.21 -10.70
CA TYR A 234 -20.25 -2.18 -11.21
C TYR A 234 -20.99 -1.58 -12.42
N GLY A 235 -21.28 -2.41 -13.43
CA GLY A 235 -21.93 -1.98 -14.68
C GLY A 235 -20.99 -1.34 -15.72
N PHE A 236 -19.76 -0.95 -15.35
CA PHE A 236 -18.76 -0.51 -16.32
C PHE A 236 -18.09 -1.71 -16.99
N LYS A 237 -18.43 -1.97 -18.26
CA LYS A 237 -17.89 -3.11 -19.06
C LYS A 237 -16.37 -3.05 -19.29
N SER A 238 -15.77 -1.88 -19.13
CA SER A 238 -14.33 -1.64 -19.28
C SER A 238 -13.93 -0.47 -18.40
N GLN A 239 -12.88 -0.64 -17.60
CA GLN A 239 -12.22 0.48 -16.93
C GLN A 239 -11.53 1.41 -17.93
N ARG A 240 -11.46 1.08 -19.22
CA ARG A 240 -11.02 1.99 -20.28
C ARG A 240 -12.21 2.47 -21.10
N ILE A 241 -12.54 3.75 -20.98
CA ILE A 241 -13.47 4.45 -21.87
C ILE A 241 -12.62 5.33 -22.80
N PHE A 242 -12.71 5.10 -24.11
CA PHE A 242 -11.89 5.80 -25.12
C PHE A 242 -10.37 5.76 -24.85
N GLY A 243 -9.87 4.66 -24.28
CA GLY A 243 -8.44 4.49 -23.98
C GLY A 243 -7.97 5.15 -22.67
N ARG A 244 -8.83 5.83 -21.92
CA ARG A 244 -8.52 6.38 -20.59
C ARG A 244 -9.06 5.47 -19.49
N ASN A 245 -8.24 5.21 -18.48
CA ASN A 245 -8.67 4.50 -17.28
C ASN A 245 -9.71 5.32 -16.52
N LEU A 246 -10.77 4.67 -16.04
CA LEU A 246 -11.85 5.22 -15.24
C LEU A 246 -11.56 4.98 -13.78
N TYR A 247 -11.55 6.07 -13.01
CA TYR A 247 -11.29 6.06 -11.58
C TYR A 247 -12.50 6.59 -10.82
N VAL A 248 -12.83 6.00 -9.68
CA VAL A 248 -13.91 6.47 -8.80
C VAL A 248 -13.67 7.93 -8.37
N TRP A 249 -12.40 8.30 -8.20
CA TRP A 249 -12.01 9.68 -7.89
C TRP A 249 -12.50 10.70 -8.94
N ASP A 250 -12.47 10.34 -10.24
CA ASP A 250 -12.95 11.24 -11.31
C ASP A 250 -14.47 11.48 -11.20
N TYR A 251 -15.22 10.48 -10.74
CA TYR A 251 -16.65 10.63 -10.45
C TYR A 251 -16.87 11.57 -9.26
N LEU A 252 -16.12 11.42 -8.17
CA LEU A 252 -16.22 12.29 -7.00
C LEU A 252 -15.91 13.76 -7.34
N LEU A 253 -14.93 14.00 -8.21
CA LEU A 253 -14.65 15.35 -8.71
C LEU A 253 -15.83 15.95 -9.48
N ARG A 254 -16.51 15.17 -10.33
CA ARG A 254 -17.72 15.65 -11.02
C ARG A 254 -18.88 15.92 -10.07
N VAL A 255 -19.02 15.10 -9.02
CA VAL A 255 -20.02 15.33 -7.97
C VAL A 255 -19.72 16.65 -7.24
N LYS A 256 -18.44 16.92 -6.94
CA LYS A 256 -18.02 18.21 -6.36
C LYS A 256 -18.39 19.38 -7.26
N GLU A 257 -18.06 19.33 -8.55
CA GLU A 257 -18.39 20.39 -9.51
C GLU A 257 -19.90 20.69 -9.51
N ASN A 258 -20.73 19.64 -9.51
CA ASN A 258 -22.19 19.80 -9.42
C ASN A 258 -22.65 20.40 -8.09
N PHE A 259 -22.03 20.00 -6.98
CA PHE A 259 -22.33 20.54 -5.65
C PHE A 259 -21.92 22.01 -5.53
N GLU A 260 -20.79 22.42 -6.10
CA GLU A 260 -20.36 23.82 -6.16
C GLU A 260 -21.34 24.67 -6.96
N MET A 261 -21.82 24.17 -8.11
CA MET A 261 -22.87 24.84 -8.87
C MET A 261 -24.15 25.01 -8.06
N SER A 262 -24.58 23.96 -7.34
CA SER A 262 -25.77 24.01 -6.49
C SER A 262 -25.61 25.02 -5.33
N LEU A 263 -24.42 25.07 -4.72
CA LEU A 263 -24.09 26.03 -3.66
C LEU A 263 -24.10 27.46 -4.17
N LEU A 264 -23.58 27.72 -5.38
CA LEU A 264 -23.60 29.04 -6.00
C LEU A 264 -25.03 29.50 -6.32
N GLU A 265 -25.87 28.61 -6.86
CA GLU A 265 -27.29 28.87 -7.13
C GLU A 265 -28.05 29.21 -5.83
N GLU A 266 -27.85 28.42 -4.77
CA GLU A 266 -28.48 28.67 -3.46
C GLU A 266 -28.01 30.01 -2.84
N MET A 267 -26.73 30.38 -2.98
CA MET A 267 -26.20 31.65 -2.50
C MET A 267 -26.72 32.87 -3.28
N ASP A 268 -26.88 32.75 -4.59
CA ASP A 268 -27.50 33.78 -5.44
C ASP A 268 -28.99 33.95 -5.09
N GLU A 269 -29.71 32.84 -4.88
CA GLU A 269 -31.10 32.88 -4.46
C GLU A 269 -31.25 33.49 -3.05
N TYR A 270 -30.36 33.15 -2.11
CA TYR A 270 -30.32 33.77 -0.78
C TYR A 270 -30.08 35.29 -0.86
N SER A 271 -29.12 35.72 -1.67
CA SER A 271 -28.82 37.15 -1.90
C SER A 271 -30.03 37.89 -2.49
N LYS A 272 -30.75 37.26 -3.42
CA LYS A 272 -32.00 37.80 -3.99
C LYS A 272 -33.14 37.85 -2.96
N ARG A 273 -33.22 36.86 -2.06
CA ARG A 273 -34.22 36.79 -0.97
C ARG A 273 -33.91 37.74 0.19
N LEU A 274 -32.65 38.10 0.46
CA LEU A 274 -32.32 39.10 1.48
C LEU A 274 -32.90 40.50 1.15
N ASN A 275 -33.22 40.74 -0.12
CA ASN A 275 -33.88 41.95 -0.61
C ASN A 275 -35.43 41.92 -0.50
N ARG A 276 -36.05 40.82 -0.05
CA ARG A 276 -37.50 40.70 0.16
C ARG A 276 -37.79 39.97 1.48
N ASP A 277 -38.52 40.65 2.36
CA ASP A 277 -38.72 40.26 3.76
C ASP A 277 -39.31 38.84 4.00
N ARG A 278 -39.12 38.36 5.23
CA ARG A 278 -38.77 36.99 5.69
C ARG A 278 -39.80 35.84 5.71
N ARG A 279 -39.18 34.63 5.71
CA ARG A 279 -39.46 33.36 6.46
C ARG A 279 -40.50 32.37 5.91
N LEU A 280 -40.00 31.20 5.49
CA LEU A 280 -40.33 29.83 5.92
C LEU A 280 -39.42 28.85 5.11
N HIS A 281 -38.97 27.73 5.69
CA HIS A 281 -38.02 26.70 5.15
C HIS A 281 -36.52 26.85 5.46
N HIS A 282 -36.14 27.15 6.71
CA HIS A 282 -34.72 27.42 7.05
C HIS A 282 -33.91 26.25 7.60
N THR A 283 -34.50 25.09 7.91
CA THR A 283 -33.81 24.03 8.70
C THR A 283 -33.22 22.91 7.83
N GLU A 284 -34.00 22.35 6.88
CA GLU A 284 -33.53 21.26 6.01
C GLU A 284 -32.53 21.74 4.94
N ASN A 285 -32.76 22.92 4.35
CA ASN A 285 -31.82 23.54 3.41
C ASN A 285 -30.45 23.80 4.06
N ASN A 286 -30.41 24.14 5.35
CA ASN A 286 -29.16 24.44 6.04
C ASN A 286 -28.31 23.18 6.28
N GLN A 287 -28.96 22.03 6.55
CA GLN A 287 -28.25 20.76 6.69
C GLN A 287 -27.70 20.28 5.34
N ARG A 288 -28.52 20.34 4.27
CA ARG A 288 -28.07 20.04 2.90
C ARG A 288 -26.89 20.92 2.50
N PHE A 289 -27.01 22.24 2.66
CA PHE A 289 -25.95 23.20 2.37
C PHE A 289 -24.65 22.87 3.11
N THR A 290 -24.75 22.52 4.40
CA THR A 290 -23.61 22.12 5.22
C THR A 290 -22.94 20.86 4.69
N ILE A 291 -23.72 19.83 4.33
CA ILE A 291 -23.19 18.57 3.79
C ILE A 291 -22.46 18.81 2.47
N LEU A 292 -23.06 19.56 1.54
CA LEU A 292 -22.43 19.89 0.25
C LEU A 292 -21.11 20.63 0.45
N ARG A 293 -21.10 21.63 1.34
CA ARG A 293 -19.88 22.40 1.67
C ARG A 293 -18.80 21.53 2.30
N CYS A 294 -19.16 20.64 3.24
CA CYS A 294 -18.22 19.72 3.86
C CYS A 294 -17.62 18.75 2.83
N TYR A 295 -18.43 18.25 1.90
CA TYR A 295 -17.97 17.39 0.80
C TYR A 295 -16.96 18.12 -0.08
N CYS A 296 -17.30 19.31 -0.58
CA CYS A 296 -16.39 20.09 -1.44
C CYS A 296 -15.08 20.40 -0.72
N HIS A 297 -15.17 20.83 0.55
CA HIS A 297 -14.01 21.10 1.37
C HIS A 297 -13.11 19.87 1.54
N LEU A 298 -13.69 18.71 1.86
CA LEU A 298 -12.92 17.46 2.01
C LEU A 298 -12.17 17.08 0.73
N ILE A 299 -12.82 17.18 -0.43
CA ILE A 299 -12.18 16.88 -1.72
C ILE A 299 -11.04 17.87 -2.02
N ASP A 300 -11.22 19.15 -1.72
CA ASP A 300 -10.16 20.17 -1.89
C ASP A 300 -8.96 19.91 -0.97
N GLN A 301 -9.22 19.58 0.30
CA GLN A 301 -8.18 19.21 1.25
C GLN A 301 -7.40 18.00 0.73
N ILE A 302 -8.09 16.94 0.32
CA ILE A 302 -7.42 15.74 -0.22
C ILE A 302 -6.56 16.11 -1.42
N ASN A 303 -7.06 16.86 -2.40
CA ASN A 303 -6.27 17.25 -3.57
C ASN A 303 -5.05 18.11 -3.22
N THR A 304 -5.16 18.96 -2.20
CA THR A 304 -4.09 19.87 -1.78
C THR A 304 -2.97 19.11 -1.07
N PHE A 305 -3.30 18.20 -0.16
CA PHE A 305 -2.33 17.51 0.71
C PHE A 305 -1.78 16.21 0.12
N SER A 306 -2.43 15.60 -0.88
CA SER A 306 -2.02 14.31 -1.45
C SER A 306 -1.48 14.42 -2.89
N GLN A 307 -0.51 15.30 -3.11
CA GLN A 307 0.04 15.56 -4.44
C GLN A 307 0.82 14.38 -5.04
N THR A 308 1.36 13.52 -4.18
CA THR A 308 2.11 12.31 -4.54
C THR A 308 1.19 11.10 -4.76
N LEU A 309 -0.03 11.12 -4.19
CA LEU A 309 -0.99 10.03 -4.32
C LEU A 309 -1.73 10.11 -5.65
N GLY A 310 -1.84 8.95 -6.29
CA GLY A 310 -2.71 8.75 -7.43
C GLY A 310 -4.18 8.76 -7.06
N LYS A 311 -5.04 8.69 -8.07
CA LYS A 311 -6.50 8.71 -7.94
C LYS A 311 -7.04 7.62 -7.01
N ASP A 312 -6.47 6.41 -7.06
CA ASP A 312 -6.87 5.31 -6.16
C ASP A 312 -6.56 5.64 -4.70
N GLY A 313 -5.35 6.15 -4.44
CA GLY A 313 -4.94 6.56 -3.09
C GLY A 313 -5.79 7.71 -2.54
N LYS A 314 -6.19 8.65 -3.39
CA LYS A 314 -7.12 9.73 -3.03
C LYS A 314 -8.50 9.21 -2.68
N PHE A 315 -9.02 8.24 -3.44
CA PHE A 315 -10.28 7.59 -3.13
C PHE A 315 -10.22 6.83 -1.80
N GLN A 316 -9.16 6.06 -1.56
CA GLN A 316 -8.95 5.38 -0.29
C GLN A 316 -8.90 6.36 0.89
N LEU A 317 -8.14 7.46 0.75
CA LEU A 317 -8.06 8.50 1.77
C LEU A 317 -9.42 9.15 2.03
N PHE A 318 -10.21 9.40 0.98
CA PHE A 318 -11.56 9.92 1.12
C PHE A 318 -12.44 8.98 1.95
N ILE A 319 -12.46 7.69 1.64
CA ILE A 319 -13.24 6.71 2.41
C ILE A 319 -12.78 6.70 3.87
N CYS A 320 -11.47 6.65 4.14
CA CYS A 320 -10.93 6.65 5.50
C CYS A 320 -11.26 7.91 6.31
N LEU A 321 -11.38 9.09 5.67
CA LEU A 321 -11.74 10.34 6.34
C LEU A 321 -13.26 10.53 6.49
N SER A 322 -14.05 9.82 5.68
CA SER A 322 -15.52 9.92 5.66
C SER A 322 -16.23 8.82 6.47
N ALA A 323 -15.55 7.72 6.76
CA ALA A 323 -16.04 6.58 7.54
C ALA A 323 -16.08 6.92 9.04
#